data_AF-A0AAU3KMI2-F1
#
_entry.id   AF-A0AAU3KMI2-F1
#
_cell.length_a   1.000
_cell.length_b   1.000
_cell.length_c   1.000
_cell.angle_alpha   90.00
_cell.angle_beta   90.00
_cell.angle_gamma   90.00
#
_symmetry.space_group_name_H-M   'P 1'
#
loop_
_entity.id
_entity.type
_entity.pdbx_description
1 polymer ?
#
loop_
_entity_poly.entity_id
_entity_poly.type
_entity_poly.pdbx_seq_one_letter_code
_entity_poly.pdbx_strand_id
1 'polypeptide(L)'
;MTAIAAPRSFESPVRAADFTGTGQLLRLFLRRDRVVLPLWVVLLGLPVGSVYIGSIDKVYKTPADLASFTASILASPAQLAMYGPVYNSSLGAAGIWKAGMFYLIIAIATILTVIRHTRAEEETGRGELVAATRMGRFAELTAALLLAYGASLAVGLLAFLSLYNEPVPHEGSLAFGLALAGSGAVFASVAAVTAQLSSSARLARGIAFAVLGVTYTLRAVGDVRSGAGPTSPLSRLSPMGWSLQVRPYAGNHFGVLLIHVAAVLVLTAVAFTLLRNRDIGAGLIAERPGAAVAAPGLSGPFGLAWRLQRGTLIAWTAGLGLYGLLIGSVVHGIGDELGSSQSIRDMITRMGGSASLENSLITYAFTMLAVIAAAYSISAALRLSSEESADRAETVLTGSVSRIRWVASHLVFALLGPAAALLFAGVLAGLMYGRAAGDIGGKLGDVMAAAAVQLPAVWVFTGVTVALFGLLPRWTPVAWGVLSAAIAVFLLGSISGAPQWFRDIDPFEHAPKVPGGAFSATPLIILLLVAAALITVGLIGFRRRDLR
;
A
#
# COMPACT_ATOMS: atom_id res chain seq x y z
N MET A 1 -42.11 -41.05 19.72
CA MET A 1 -41.35 -40.28 20.73
C MET A 1 -40.42 -39.33 20.00
N THR A 2 -40.88 -38.11 19.77
CA THR A 2 -40.12 -37.00 19.18
C THR A 2 -39.31 -36.34 20.29
N ALA A 3 -37.99 -36.55 20.29
CA ALA A 3 -37.10 -35.84 21.19
C ALA A 3 -36.95 -34.40 20.70
N ILE A 4 -37.62 -33.47 21.37
CA ILE A 4 -37.40 -32.03 21.22
C ILE A 4 -36.00 -31.74 21.78
N ALA A 5 -35.04 -31.46 20.90
CA ALA A 5 -33.74 -30.95 21.29
C ALA A 5 -33.94 -29.55 21.90
N ALA A 6 -33.83 -29.45 23.22
CA ALA A 6 -33.81 -28.16 23.91
C ALA A 6 -32.64 -27.32 23.37
N PRO A 7 -32.83 -26.00 23.13
CA PRO A 7 -31.73 -25.13 22.76
C PRO A 7 -30.76 -25.05 23.95
N ARG A 8 -29.53 -25.55 23.78
CA ARG A 8 -28.47 -25.38 24.78
C ARG A 8 -27.95 -23.95 24.72
N SER A 9 -28.63 -23.02 25.41
CA SER A 9 -28.08 -21.69 25.71
C SER A 9 -27.23 -21.73 26.97
N PHE A 10 -26.06 -22.39 26.91
CA PHE A 10 -25.00 -22.16 27.90
C PHE A 10 -24.19 -20.93 27.50
N GLU A 11 -24.83 -19.77 27.44
CA GLU A 11 -24.11 -18.51 27.43
C GLU A 11 -23.57 -18.26 28.84
N SER A 12 -22.32 -18.69 29.08
CA SER A 12 -21.62 -18.25 30.29
C SER A 12 -21.46 -16.73 30.22
N PRO A 13 -21.84 -15.98 31.27
CA PRO A 13 -21.65 -14.53 31.29
C PRO A 13 -20.17 -14.20 31.16
N VAL A 14 -19.83 -13.13 30.43
CA VAL A 14 -18.45 -12.63 30.33
C VAL A 14 -17.94 -12.30 31.72
N ARG A 15 -16.82 -12.90 32.13
CA ARG A 15 -16.22 -12.68 33.46
C ARG A 15 -14.93 -11.89 33.31
N ALA A 16 -14.53 -11.18 34.37
CA ALA A 16 -13.22 -10.50 34.42
C ALA A 16 -12.06 -11.45 34.10
N ALA A 17 -12.23 -12.75 34.41
CA ALA A 17 -11.29 -13.81 34.07
C ALA A 17 -11.00 -13.91 32.56
N ASP A 18 -11.96 -13.59 31.68
CA ASP A 18 -11.82 -13.68 30.22
C ASP A 18 -10.86 -12.63 29.64
N PHE A 19 -10.48 -11.62 30.42
CA PHE A 19 -9.51 -10.57 30.05
C PHE A 19 -8.15 -10.72 30.77
N THR A 20 -7.98 -11.78 31.57
CA THR A 20 -6.74 -12.04 32.30
C THR A 20 -5.55 -12.13 31.34
N GLY A 21 -4.47 -11.41 31.62
CA GLY A 21 -3.26 -11.42 30.80
C GLY A 21 -3.17 -10.33 29.72
N THR A 22 -4.24 -9.54 29.51
CA THR A 22 -4.26 -8.44 28.51
C THR A 22 -3.07 -7.49 28.66
N GLY A 23 -2.75 -7.06 29.88
CA GLY A 23 -1.62 -6.14 30.12
C GLY A 23 -0.25 -6.76 29.83
N GLN A 24 -0.09 -8.06 30.05
CA GLN A 24 1.15 -8.78 29.74
C GLN A 24 1.32 -8.91 28.23
N LEU A 25 0.25 -9.25 27.51
CA LEU A 25 0.22 -9.30 26.04
C LEU A 25 0.46 -7.92 25.44
N LEU A 26 -0.17 -6.86 25.95
CA LEU A 26 0.06 -5.51 25.47
C LEU A 26 1.53 -5.10 25.63
N ARG A 27 2.15 -5.42 26.77
CA ARG A 27 3.59 -5.18 27.00
C ARG A 27 4.45 -5.99 26.02
N LEU A 28 4.11 -7.25 25.75
CA LEU A 28 4.79 -8.08 24.77
C LEU A 28 4.67 -7.48 23.36
N PHE A 29 3.48 -7.06 22.96
CA PHE A 29 3.22 -6.48 21.66
C PHE A 29 3.99 -5.18 21.49
N LEU A 30 3.99 -4.27 22.49
CA LEU A 30 4.80 -3.06 22.50
C LEU A 30 6.30 -3.35 22.34
N ARG A 31 6.82 -4.39 23.00
CA ARG A 31 8.23 -4.80 22.85
C ARG A 31 8.53 -5.31 21.45
N ARG A 32 7.64 -6.11 20.88
CA ARG A 32 7.77 -6.64 19.52
C ARG A 32 7.63 -5.55 18.46
N ASP A 33 6.87 -4.49 18.77
CA ASP A 33 6.63 -3.34 17.89
C ASP A 33 7.48 -2.11 18.16
N ARG A 34 8.50 -2.21 19.02
CA ARG A 34 9.36 -1.09 19.42
C ARG A 34 10.04 -0.32 18.27
N VAL A 35 10.08 -0.90 17.07
CA VAL A 35 10.60 -0.25 15.86
C VAL A 35 9.45 0.14 14.92
N VAL A 36 8.65 -0.85 14.51
CA VAL A 36 7.62 -0.66 13.48
C VAL A 36 6.56 0.34 13.94
N LEU A 37 6.11 0.27 15.20
CA LEU A 37 5.04 1.12 15.70
C LEU A 37 5.45 2.59 15.87
N PRO A 38 6.57 2.92 16.54
CA PRO A 38 7.07 4.29 16.54
C PRO A 38 7.36 4.83 15.15
N LEU A 39 7.85 4.00 14.23
CA LEU A 39 8.15 4.42 12.85
C LEU A 39 6.92 4.96 12.13
N TRP A 40 5.81 4.20 12.10
CA TRP A 40 4.60 4.71 11.45
C TRP A 40 3.91 5.80 12.26
N VAL A 41 4.04 5.80 13.59
CA VAL A 41 3.50 6.89 14.42
C VAL A 41 4.18 8.22 14.06
N VAL A 42 5.52 8.22 14.00
CA VAL A 42 6.30 9.40 13.64
C VAL A 42 6.09 9.79 12.19
N LEU A 43 6.12 8.82 11.26
CA LEU A 43 5.98 9.07 9.82
C LEU A 43 4.63 9.71 9.47
N LEU A 44 3.55 9.33 10.16
CA LEU A 44 2.20 9.85 9.87
C LEU A 44 1.85 11.09 10.70
N GLY A 45 2.44 11.27 11.88
CA GLY A 45 2.14 12.42 12.74
C GLY A 45 3.04 13.62 12.49
N LEU A 46 4.36 13.41 12.40
CA LEU A 46 5.35 14.49 12.45
C LEU A 46 5.38 15.38 11.20
N PRO A 47 5.26 14.88 9.96
CA PRO A 47 5.39 15.71 8.77
C PRO A 47 4.22 16.69 8.52
N VAL A 48 3.08 16.51 9.19
CA VAL A 48 1.81 17.16 8.84
C VAL A 48 1.90 18.69 8.86
N GLY A 49 2.54 19.30 9.87
CA GLY A 49 2.76 20.75 9.92
C GLY A 49 3.84 21.19 8.94
N SER A 50 5.09 20.87 9.26
CA SER A 50 6.27 21.40 8.55
C SER A 50 6.33 21.08 7.06
N VAL A 51 5.94 19.87 6.64
CA VAL A 51 6.03 19.45 5.23
C VAL A 51 4.84 19.94 4.43
N TYR A 52 3.62 19.90 4.98
CA TYR A 52 2.44 20.24 4.19
C TYR A 52 2.02 21.70 4.33
N ILE A 53 1.84 22.20 5.56
CA ILE A 53 1.54 23.63 5.77
C ILE A 53 2.77 24.47 5.45
N GLY A 54 3.94 24.12 5.99
CA GLY A 54 5.15 24.89 5.78
C GLY A 54 5.58 24.99 4.32
N SER A 55 5.32 23.97 3.48
CA SER A 55 5.60 24.05 2.04
C SER A 55 4.59 24.89 1.28
N ILE A 56 3.30 24.78 1.60
CA ILE A 56 2.26 25.59 0.95
C ILE A 56 2.43 27.06 1.33
N ASP A 57 2.71 27.37 2.60
CA ASP A 57 2.98 28.74 3.03
C ASP A 57 4.17 29.35 2.26
N LYS A 58 5.24 28.59 2.03
CA LYS A 58 6.41 29.08 1.27
C LYS A 58 6.10 29.42 -0.19
N VAL A 59 5.18 28.68 -0.82
CA VAL A 59 4.88 28.80 -2.26
C VAL A 59 3.72 29.75 -2.53
N TYR A 60 2.68 29.75 -1.70
CA TYR A 60 1.44 30.51 -1.90
C TYR A 60 1.29 31.55 -0.78
N LYS A 61 1.63 32.80 -1.08
CA LYS A 61 1.74 33.87 -0.07
C LYS A 61 0.50 34.75 0.06
N THR A 62 -0.33 34.83 -0.99
CA THR A 62 -1.56 35.66 -0.95
C THR A 62 -2.83 34.82 -0.88
N PRO A 63 -3.94 35.37 -0.32
CA PRO A 63 -5.24 34.69 -0.35
C PRO A 63 -5.73 34.37 -1.77
N ALA A 64 -5.38 35.20 -2.75
CA ALA A 64 -5.71 34.97 -4.15
C ALA A 64 -4.97 33.75 -4.71
N ASP A 65 -3.70 33.57 -4.37
CA ASP A 65 -2.91 32.40 -4.80
C ASP A 65 -3.49 31.10 -4.22
N LEU A 66 -3.87 31.11 -2.93
CA LEU A 66 -4.50 29.95 -2.28
C LEU A 66 -5.89 29.64 -2.84
N ALA A 67 -6.67 30.66 -3.21
CA ALA A 67 -7.96 30.50 -3.87
C ALA A 67 -7.79 29.89 -5.27
N SER A 68 -6.82 30.37 -6.06
CA SER A 68 -6.48 29.81 -7.37
C SER A 68 -6.01 28.36 -7.27
N PHE A 69 -5.11 28.07 -6.33
CA PHE A 69 -4.65 26.72 -6.04
C PHE A 69 -5.82 25.79 -5.69
N THR A 70 -6.70 26.21 -4.78
CA THR A 70 -7.89 25.46 -4.38
C THR A 70 -8.84 25.22 -5.57
N ALA A 71 -9.06 26.22 -6.42
CA ALA A 71 -9.86 26.10 -7.62
C ALA A 71 -9.28 25.09 -8.61
N SER A 72 -7.95 25.08 -8.80
CA SER A 72 -7.28 24.11 -9.67
C SER A 72 -7.45 22.66 -9.20
N ILE A 73 -7.47 22.44 -7.88
CA ILE A 73 -7.73 21.12 -7.29
C ILE A 73 -9.16 20.69 -7.56
N LEU A 74 -10.14 21.56 -7.30
CA LEU A 74 -11.56 21.25 -7.49
C LEU A 74 -11.91 21.04 -8.98
N ALA A 75 -11.16 21.66 -9.89
CA ALA A 75 -11.30 21.48 -11.33
C ALA A 75 -10.75 20.14 -11.82
N SER A 76 -9.92 19.43 -11.03
CA SER A 76 -9.28 18.18 -11.43
C SER A 76 -9.98 16.95 -10.84
N PRO A 77 -10.68 16.14 -11.67
CA PRO A 77 -11.31 14.90 -11.21
C PRO A 77 -10.31 13.92 -10.61
N ALA A 78 -9.07 13.88 -11.11
CA ALA A 78 -8.02 13.02 -10.59
C ALA A 78 -7.61 13.42 -9.16
N GLN A 79 -7.48 14.72 -8.89
CA GLN A 79 -7.14 15.23 -7.56
C GLN A 79 -8.28 15.00 -6.55
N LEU A 80 -9.53 15.22 -6.96
CA LEU A 80 -10.71 14.87 -6.16
C LEU A 80 -10.78 13.37 -5.87
N ALA A 81 -10.53 12.54 -6.88
CA ALA A 81 -10.51 11.09 -6.74
C ALA A 81 -9.38 10.60 -5.82
N MET A 82 -8.24 11.30 -5.75
CA MET A 82 -7.08 10.85 -4.97
C MET A 82 -7.07 11.38 -3.54
N TYR A 83 -7.36 12.67 -3.35
CA TYR A 83 -7.23 13.34 -2.04
C TYR A 83 -8.55 13.89 -1.50
N GLY A 84 -9.59 13.96 -2.34
CA GLY A 84 -10.87 14.57 -1.99
C GLY A 84 -10.89 16.08 -2.24
N PRO A 85 -12.04 16.74 -1.98
CA PRO A 85 -12.19 18.18 -2.19
C PRO A 85 -11.50 18.99 -1.09
N VAL A 86 -11.07 20.19 -1.45
CA VAL A 86 -10.64 21.23 -0.50
C VAL A 86 -11.85 22.07 -0.13
N TYR A 87 -12.16 22.15 1.16
CA TYR A 87 -13.40 22.78 1.63
C TYR A 87 -13.27 24.27 1.98
N ASN A 88 -12.05 24.82 1.97
CA ASN A 88 -11.76 26.24 2.22
C ASN A 88 -10.40 26.59 1.57
N SER A 89 -10.23 27.84 1.12
CA SER A 89 -8.98 28.36 0.58
C SER A 89 -8.02 28.91 1.64
N SER A 90 -8.29 28.66 2.93
CA SER A 90 -7.36 29.02 4.01
C SER A 90 -6.06 28.22 3.93
N LEU A 91 -4.95 28.79 4.42
CA LEU A 91 -3.65 28.11 4.46
C LEU A 91 -3.73 26.75 5.13
N GLY A 92 -4.48 26.63 6.23
CA GLY A 92 -4.68 25.37 6.93
C GLY A 92 -5.38 24.32 6.07
N ALA A 93 -6.51 24.67 5.44
CA ALA A 93 -7.31 23.73 4.64
C ALA A 93 -6.58 23.31 3.34
N ALA A 94 -5.98 24.27 2.63
CA ALA A 94 -5.20 24.00 1.43
C ALA A 94 -3.89 23.24 1.76
N GLY A 95 -3.26 23.56 2.89
CA GLY A 95 -2.04 22.95 3.39
C GLY A 95 -2.20 21.46 3.66
N ILE A 96 -3.17 21.09 4.50
CA ILE A 96 -3.36 19.69 4.90
C ILE A 96 -4.02 18.81 3.83
N TRP A 97 -4.46 19.37 2.71
CA TRP A 97 -5.26 18.62 1.73
C TRP A 97 -4.56 17.36 1.22
N LYS A 98 -3.28 17.46 0.84
CA LYS A 98 -2.48 16.27 0.46
C LYS A 98 -2.24 15.33 1.65
N ALA A 99 -2.20 15.86 2.87
CA ALA A 99 -2.11 15.06 4.09
C ALA A 99 -3.39 14.25 4.36
N GLY A 100 -4.51 14.52 3.67
CA GLY A 100 -5.71 13.68 3.68
C GLY A 100 -5.44 12.22 3.30
N MET A 101 -4.37 11.95 2.52
CA MET A 101 -3.91 10.59 2.22
C MET A 101 -3.50 9.80 3.48
N PHE A 102 -3.12 10.49 4.57
CA PHE A 102 -2.71 9.81 5.81
C PHE A 102 -3.88 9.08 6.48
N TYR A 103 -5.13 9.45 6.20
CA TYR A 103 -6.31 8.68 6.61
C TYR A 103 -6.31 7.27 6.01
N LEU A 104 -5.84 7.12 4.77
CA LEU A 104 -5.68 5.81 4.12
C LEU A 104 -4.49 5.05 4.70
N ILE A 105 -3.35 5.73 4.88
CA ILE A 105 -2.11 5.06 5.31
C ILE A 105 -2.22 4.58 6.76
N ILE A 106 -2.84 5.37 7.66
CA ILE A 106 -3.06 4.93 9.04
C ILE A 106 -3.98 3.70 9.11
N ALA A 107 -5.02 3.65 8.27
CA ALA A 107 -5.90 2.49 8.17
C ALA A 107 -5.13 1.23 7.73
N ILE A 108 -4.21 1.35 6.78
CA ILE A 108 -3.33 0.24 6.37
C ILE A 108 -2.46 -0.21 7.56
N ALA A 109 -1.83 0.74 8.27
CA ALA A 109 -0.97 0.45 9.40
C ALA A 109 -1.72 -0.28 10.53
N THR A 110 -2.94 0.16 10.85
CA THR A 110 -3.74 -0.47 11.91
C THR A 110 -4.28 -1.84 11.50
N ILE A 111 -4.70 -2.02 10.24
CA ILE A 111 -5.09 -3.34 9.71
C ILE A 111 -3.95 -4.35 9.85
N LEU A 112 -2.75 -3.96 9.41
CA LEU A 112 -1.58 -4.84 9.49
C LEU A 112 -1.21 -5.13 10.95
N THR A 113 -1.26 -4.14 11.83
CA THR A 113 -0.95 -4.28 13.26
C THR A 113 -1.90 -5.26 13.95
N VAL A 114 -3.21 -5.06 13.82
CA VAL A 114 -4.22 -5.92 14.46
C VAL A 114 -4.11 -7.36 13.97
N ILE A 115 -4.01 -7.58 12.65
CA ILE A 115 -3.95 -8.94 12.11
C ILE A 115 -2.62 -9.64 12.46
N ARG A 116 -1.53 -8.88 12.57
CA ARG A 116 -0.22 -9.43 12.97
C ARG A 116 -0.22 -9.97 14.40
N HIS A 117 -0.97 -9.35 15.31
CA HIS A 117 -1.03 -9.73 16.73
C HIS A 117 -2.31 -10.51 17.09
N THR A 118 -3.04 -10.98 16.09
CA THR A 118 -4.20 -11.86 16.27
C THR A 118 -4.05 -13.05 15.33
N ARG A 119 -4.62 -12.98 14.13
CA ARG A 119 -4.72 -14.13 13.24
C ARG A 119 -3.38 -14.69 12.76
N ALA A 120 -2.35 -13.85 12.66
CA ALA A 120 -1.01 -14.34 12.34
C ALA A 120 -0.33 -15.09 13.50
N GLU A 121 -0.65 -14.74 14.76
CA GLU A 121 -0.16 -15.48 15.93
C GLU A 121 -0.88 -16.82 16.07
N GLU A 122 -2.18 -16.85 15.81
CA GLU A 122 -2.96 -18.10 15.74
C GLU A 122 -2.48 -19.00 14.58
N GLU A 123 -2.29 -18.46 13.37
CA GLU A 123 -1.83 -19.25 12.20
C GLU A 123 -0.42 -19.83 12.39
N THR A 124 0.42 -19.22 13.24
CA THR A 124 1.77 -19.72 13.55
C THR A 124 1.80 -20.65 14.77
N GLY A 125 0.64 -21.01 15.34
CA GLY A 125 0.51 -21.87 16.52
C GLY A 125 0.93 -21.21 17.83
N ARG A 126 1.48 -20.00 17.81
CA ARG A 126 1.88 -19.26 19.01
C ARG A 126 0.67 -18.89 19.85
N GLY A 127 -0.43 -18.50 19.22
CA GLY A 127 -1.69 -18.19 19.90
C GLY A 127 -2.21 -19.37 20.73
N GLU A 128 -2.06 -20.60 20.25
CA GLU A 128 -2.51 -21.81 20.97
C GLU A 128 -1.65 -22.09 22.21
N LEU A 129 -0.33 -21.97 22.11
CA LEU A 129 0.59 -22.11 23.26
C LEU A 129 0.28 -21.08 24.35
N VAL A 130 -0.05 -19.87 23.92
CA VAL A 130 -0.39 -18.73 24.76
C VAL A 130 -1.77 -18.94 25.41
N ALA A 131 -2.74 -19.46 24.66
CA ALA A 131 -4.07 -19.82 25.16
C ALA A 131 -4.07 -21.03 26.11
N ALA A 132 -3.08 -21.93 26.01
CA ALA A 132 -2.88 -23.03 26.97
C ALA A 132 -2.41 -22.56 28.36
N THR A 133 -2.05 -21.28 28.51
CA THR A 133 -1.71 -20.68 29.80
C THR A 133 -2.96 -20.13 30.52
N ARG A 134 -2.79 -19.45 31.66
CA ARG A 134 -3.89 -18.81 32.43
C ARG A 134 -4.49 -17.56 31.75
N MET A 135 -4.32 -17.39 30.44
CA MET A 135 -4.80 -16.20 29.75
C MET A 135 -6.25 -16.33 29.32
N GLY A 136 -6.98 -15.23 29.49
CA GLY A 136 -8.39 -15.15 29.15
C GLY A 136 -8.59 -15.10 27.63
N ARG A 137 -9.73 -15.64 27.18
CA ARG A 137 -10.08 -15.76 25.76
C ARG A 137 -10.07 -14.42 25.01
N PHE A 138 -10.39 -13.32 25.67
CA PHE A 138 -10.47 -11.99 25.09
C PHE A 138 -9.17 -11.19 25.20
N ALA A 139 -8.16 -11.71 25.91
CA ALA A 139 -6.95 -10.96 26.24
C ALA A 139 -6.13 -10.57 25.00
N GLU A 140 -5.98 -11.47 24.03
CA GLU A 140 -5.21 -11.24 22.81
C GLU A 140 -5.83 -10.16 21.93
N LEU A 141 -7.12 -10.30 21.61
CA LEU A 141 -7.84 -9.31 20.81
C LEU A 141 -7.86 -7.94 21.50
N THR A 142 -8.07 -7.92 22.83
CA THR A 142 -8.07 -6.67 23.61
C THR A 142 -6.70 -6.00 23.57
N ALA A 143 -5.61 -6.75 23.76
CA ALA A 143 -4.25 -6.21 23.71
C ALA A 143 -3.90 -5.66 22.31
N ALA A 144 -4.31 -6.36 21.24
CA ALA A 144 -4.09 -5.91 19.87
C ALA A 144 -4.87 -4.62 19.55
N LEU A 145 -6.13 -4.54 19.99
CA LEU A 145 -6.96 -3.34 19.83
C LEU A 145 -6.44 -2.16 20.66
N LEU A 146 -6.05 -2.37 21.91
CA LEU A 146 -5.44 -1.33 22.76
C LEU A 146 -4.17 -0.76 22.12
N LEU A 147 -3.32 -1.63 21.55
CA LEU A 147 -2.12 -1.20 20.84
C LEU A 147 -2.48 -0.34 19.61
N ALA A 148 -3.41 -0.81 18.78
CA ALA A 148 -3.80 -0.12 17.55
C ALA A 148 -4.53 1.21 17.83
N TYR A 149 -5.44 1.24 18.80
CA TYR A 149 -6.14 2.46 19.22
C TYR A 149 -5.18 3.45 19.87
N GLY A 150 -4.34 2.99 20.80
CA GLY A 150 -3.34 3.83 21.45
C GLY A 150 -2.37 4.46 20.45
N ALA A 151 -1.90 3.68 19.47
CA ALA A 151 -1.02 4.20 18.44
C ALA A 151 -1.73 5.12 17.42
N SER A 152 -3.01 4.87 17.12
CA SER A 152 -3.82 5.78 16.29
C SER A 152 -4.02 7.13 16.98
N LEU A 153 -4.31 7.11 18.28
CA LEU A 153 -4.38 8.31 19.10
C LEU A 153 -3.04 9.03 19.19
N ALA A 154 -1.93 8.29 19.32
CA ALA A 154 -0.60 8.87 19.31
C ALA A 154 -0.27 9.57 17.98
N VAL A 155 -0.67 9.00 16.83
CA VAL A 155 -0.56 9.69 15.53
C VAL A 155 -1.41 10.95 15.50
N GLY A 156 -2.66 10.87 15.92
CA GLY A 156 -3.55 12.04 15.95
C GLY A 156 -3.01 13.16 16.84
N LEU A 157 -2.48 12.81 18.02
CA LEU A 157 -1.84 13.75 18.94
C LEU A 157 -0.57 14.35 18.34
N LEU A 158 0.29 13.54 17.73
CA LEU A 158 1.52 14.01 17.12
C LEU A 158 1.25 14.90 15.91
N ALA A 159 0.23 14.58 15.10
CA ALA A 159 -0.24 15.44 14.00
C ALA A 159 -0.79 16.77 14.52
N PHE A 160 -1.57 16.75 15.60
CA PHE A 160 -2.03 17.96 16.28
C PHE A 160 -0.84 18.82 16.74
N LEU A 161 0.13 18.24 17.45
CA LEU A 161 1.32 18.95 17.93
C LEU A 161 2.20 19.47 16.78
N SER A 162 2.31 18.71 15.68
CA SER A 162 3.03 19.14 14.48
C SER A 162 2.39 20.38 13.85
N LEU A 163 1.06 20.37 13.72
CA LEU A 163 0.26 21.48 13.21
C LEU A 163 0.18 22.67 14.18
N TYR A 164 0.29 22.43 15.49
CA TYR A 164 0.22 23.46 16.52
C TYR A 164 1.30 24.53 16.37
N ASN A 165 2.46 24.15 15.82
CA ASN A 165 3.60 25.04 15.61
C ASN A 165 3.49 25.88 14.32
N GLU A 166 2.46 25.66 13.51
CA GLU A 166 2.24 26.37 12.25
C GLU A 166 1.29 27.56 12.44
N PRO A 167 1.31 28.59 11.56
CA PRO A 167 0.48 29.79 11.69
C PRO A 167 -0.98 29.54 11.27
N VAL A 168 -1.65 28.57 11.89
CA VAL A 168 -3.03 28.15 11.59
C VAL A 168 -3.85 27.92 12.87
N PRO A 169 -5.20 28.03 12.82
CA PRO A 169 -6.04 27.88 14.01
C PRO A 169 -5.95 26.49 14.67
N HIS A 170 -5.64 26.45 15.97
CA HIS A 170 -5.44 25.19 16.71
C HIS A 170 -6.65 24.25 16.71
N GLU A 171 -7.88 24.76 16.64
CA GLU A 171 -9.08 23.93 16.55
C GLU A 171 -9.10 23.07 15.28
N GLY A 172 -8.63 23.61 14.16
CA GLY A 172 -8.50 22.85 12.91
C GLY A 172 -7.39 21.80 13.02
N SER A 173 -6.32 22.11 13.74
CA SER A 173 -5.27 21.12 14.03
C SER A 173 -5.82 19.95 14.83
N LEU A 174 -6.66 20.24 15.84
CA LEU A 174 -7.29 19.22 16.68
C LEU A 174 -8.28 18.37 15.86
N ALA A 175 -9.10 19.02 15.03
CA ALA A 175 -10.04 18.35 14.14
C ALA A 175 -9.33 17.37 13.20
N PHE A 176 -8.20 17.75 12.60
CA PHE A 176 -7.40 16.87 11.74
C PHE A 176 -6.82 15.68 12.54
N GLY A 177 -6.22 15.95 13.70
CA GLY A 177 -5.64 14.91 14.56
C GLY A 177 -6.68 13.87 15.00
N LEU A 178 -7.87 14.32 15.40
CA LEU A 178 -8.96 13.43 15.80
C LEU A 178 -9.54 12.64 14.63
N ALA A 179 -9.68 13.26 13.45
CA ALA A 179 -10.11 12.56 12.23
C ALA A 179 -9.11 11.46 11.84
N LEU A 180 -7.81 11.74 11.99
CA LEU A 180 -6.73 10.80 11.69
C LEU A 180 -6.75 9.61 12.66
N ALA A 181 -6.84 9.87 13.96
CA ALA A 181 -6.99 8.83 14.97
C ALA A 181 -8.28 8.00 14.77
N GLY A 182 -9.39 8.67 14.45
CA GLY A 182 -10.68 8.04 14.17
C GLY A 182 -10.62 7.06 13.00
N SER A 183 -9.99 7.46 11.88
CA SER A 183 -9.80 6.56 10.73
C SER A 183 -9.00 5.31 11.12
N GLY A 184 -7.87 5.50 11.81
CA GLY A 184 -7.04 4.40 12.30
C GLY A 184 -7.82 3.43 13.19
N ALA A 185 -8.62 3.96 14.11
CA ALA A 185 -9.45 3.18 15.02
C ALA A 185 -10.54 2.39 14.29
N VAL A 186 -11.29 2.99 13.35
CA VAL A 186 -12.33 2.28 12.59
C VAL A 186 -11.75 1.08 11.85
N PHE A 187 -10.61 1.25 11.17
CA PHE A 187 -10.00 0.15 10.42
C PHE A 187 -9.27 -0.87 11.30
N ALA A 188 -8.83 -0.50 12.50
CA ALA A 188 -8.42 -1.47 13.52
C ALA A 188 -9.61 -2.37 13.93
N SER A 189 -10.80 -1.81 14.12
CA SER A 189 -12.01 -2.58 14.43
C SER A 189 -12.47 -3.46 13.25
N VAL A 190 -12.38 -2.96 12.00
CA VAL A 190 -12.62 -3.78 10.79
C VAL A 190 -11.66 -4.97 10.77
N ALA A 191 -10.37 -4.72 11.01
CA ALA A 191 -9.36 -5.77 11.05
C ALA A 191 -9.68 -6.81 12.14
N ALA A 192 -10.10 -6.38 13.32
CA ALA A 192 -10.55 -7.25 14.39
C ALA A 192 -11.71 -8.17 13.98
N VAL A 193 -12.74 -7.63 13.30
CA VAL A 193 -13.85 -8.44 12.75
C VAL A 193 -13.33 -9.45 11.74
N THR A 194 -12.53 -9.02 10.77
CA THR A 194 -12.02 -9.91 9.71
C THR A 194 -11.09 -11.00 10.24
N ALA A 195 -10.36 -10.73 11.32
CA ALA A 195 -9.52 -11.72 12.00
C ALA A 195 -10.35 -12.86 12.62
N GLN A 196 -11.62 -12.61 12.97
CA GLN A 196 -12.54 -13.64 13.46
C GLN A 196 -13.17 -14.46 12.33
N LEU A 197 -13.37 -13.86 11.16
CA LEU A 197 -14.04 -14.50 10.02
C LEU A 197 -13.17 -15.56 9.33
N SER A 198 -11.85 -15.40 9.31
CA SER A 198 -10.94 -16.29 8.59
C SER A 198 -10.00 -17.05 9.51
N SER A 199 -9.60 -18.26 9.12
CA SER A 199 -8.50 -19.05 9.68
C SER A 199 -7.11 -18.63 9.18
N SER A 200 -7.02 -17.78 8.14
CA SER A 200 -5.75 -17.34 7.56
C SER A 200 -5.57 -15.83 7.72
N ALA A 201 -4.40 -15.42 8.22
CA ALA A 201 -4.03 -14.01 8.30
C ALA A 201 -3.99 -13.35 6.92
N ARG A 202 -3.68 -14.11 5.86
CA ARG A 202 -3.71 -13.61 4.49
C ARG A 202 -5.12 -13.26 4.04
N LEU A 203 -6.09 -14.16 4.28
CA LEU A 203 -7.48 -13.92 3.89
C LEU A 203 -8.10 -12.80 4.77
N ALA A 204 -7.81 -12.78 6.07
CA ALA A 204 -8.20 -11.66 6.94
C ALA A 204 -7.70 -10.31 6.42
N ARG A 205 -6.40 -10.20 6.06
CA ARG A 205 -5.83 -8.98 5.45
C ARG A 205 -6.53 -8.64 4.14
N GLY A 206 -6.76 -9.64 3.29
CA GLY A 206 -7.44 -9.46 2.01
C GLY A 206 -8.85 -8.88 2.16
N ILE A 207 -9.64 -9.39 3.11
CA ILE A 207 -10.99 -8.88 3.37
C ILE A 207 -10.91 -7.46 3.96
N ALA A 208 -10.04 -7.20 4.93
CA ALA A 208 -9.89 -5.86 5.52
C ALA A 208 -9.46 -4.82 4.48
N PHE A 209 -8.50 -5.16 3.61
CA PHE A 209 -8.09 -4.29 2.51
C PHE A 209 -9.14 -4.16 1.41
N ALA A 210 -9.99 -5.17 1.18
CA ALA A 210 -11.12 -5.04 0.28
C ALA A 210 -12.14 -4.04 0.82
N VAL A 211 -12.47 -4.10 2.12
CA VAL A 211 -13.32 -3.09 2.78
C VAL A 211 -12.71 -1.70 2.67
N LEU A 212 -11.39 -1.57 2.93
CA LEU A 212 -10.65 -0.33 2.76
C LEU A 212 -10.73 0.21 1.31
N GLY A 213 -10.49 -0.64 0.32
CA GLY A 213 -10.53 -0.28 -1.09
C GLY A 213 -11.93 0.13 -1.56
N VAL A 214 -12.97 -0.60 -1.15
CA VAL A 214 -14.37 -0.28 -1.46
C VAL A 214 -14.75 1.06 -0.84
N THR A 215 -14.45 1.28 0.43
CA THR A 215 -14.77 2.54 1.11
C THR A 215 -14.01 3.73 0.51
N TYR A 216 -12.71 3.56 0.20
CA TYR A 216 -11.95 4.57 -0.53
C TYR A 216 -12.54 4.87 -1.91
N THR A 217 -12.96 3.85 -2.66
CA THR A 217 -13.57 4.00 -4.00
C THR A 217 -14.92 4.71 -3.93
N LEU A 218 -15.78 4.33 -2.98
CA LEU A 218 -17.07 5.00 -2.75
C LEU A 218 -16.88 6.49 -2.47
N ARG A 219 -15.88 6.83 -1.65
CA ARG A 219 -15.49 8.21 -1.40
C ARG A 219 -14.97 8.88 -2.69
N ALA A 220 -14.03 8.27 -3.40
CA ALA A 220 -13.45 8.84 -4.62
C ALA A 220 -14.53 9.15 -5.67
N VAL A 221 -15.42 8.19 -5.95
CA VAL A 221 -16.54 8.37 -6.89
C VAL A 221 -17.52 9.43 -6.39
N GLY A 222 -17.81 9.42 -5.08
CA GLY A 222 -18.69 10.42 -4.47
C GLY A 222 -18.16 11.83 -4.61
N ASP A 223 -16.86 12.03 -4.35
CA ASP A 223 -16.19 13.32 -4.38
C ASP A 223 -16.06 13.85 -5.81
N VAL A 224 -15.70 12.99 -6.78
CA VAL A 224 -15.66 13.37 -8.20
C VAL A 224 -17.04 13.76 -8.73
N ARG A 225 -18.09 13.02 -8.36
CA ARG A 225 -19.47 13.34 -8.79
C ARG A 225 -19.98 14.63 -8.17
N SER A 226 -19.61 14.90 -6.92
CA SER A 226 -20.02 16.12 -6.22
C SER A 226 -19.25 17.34 -6.72
N GLY A 227 -17.97 17.21 -7.07
CA GLY A 227 -17.11 18.34 -7.41
C GLY A 227 -17.08 19.36 -6.25
N ALA A 228 -17.34 20.63 -6.56
CA ALA A 228 -17.52 21.70 -5.57
C ALA A 228 -18.92 21.71 -4.89
N GLY A 229 -19.82 20.81 -5.29
CA GLY A 229 -21.18 20.71 -4.80
C GLY A 229 -21.33 20.01 -3.43
N PRO A 230 -22.57 19.79 -2.97
CA PRO A 230 -22.82 19.15 -1.68
C PRO A 230 -22.26 17.73 -1.64
N THR A 231 -21.84 17.30 -0.45
CA THR A 231 -21.26 15.97 -0.22
C THR A 231 -22.20 14.85 -0.65
N SER A 232 -21.72 14.03 -1.58
CA SER A 232 -22.43 12.87 -2.10
C SER A 232 -22.84 11.92 -0.97
N PRO A 233 -24.02 11.27 -1.05
CA PRO A 233 -24.37 10.16 -0.17
C PRO A 233 -23.30 9.06 -0.14
N LEU A 234 -22.58 8.83 -1.25
CA LEU A 234 -21.51 7.83 -1.33
C LEU A 234 -20.33 8.16 -0.42
N SER A 235 -19.90 9.43 -0.40
CA SER A 235 -18.85 9.91 0.51
C SER A 235 -19.33 9.90 1.96
N ARG A 236 -20.63 10.08 2.23
CA ARG A 236 -21.23 10.00 3.58
C ARG A 236 -21.36 8.59 4.13
N LEU A 237 -21.40 7.56 3.28
CA LEU A 237 -21.43 6.16 3.73
C LEU A 237 -20.04 5.57 3.95
N SER A 238 -19.00 6.23 3.43
CA SER A 238 -17.63 5.75 3.51
C SER A 238 -16.93 6.23 4.80
N PRO A 239 -16.36 5.32 5.61
CA PRO A 239 -15.45 5.70 6.70
C PRO A 239 -14.31 6.62 6.26
N MET A 240 -13.79 6.44 5.05
CA MET A 240 -12.78 7.33 4.47
C MET A 240 -13.33 8.73 4.18
N GLY A 241 -14.59 8.83 3.79
CA GLY A 241 -15.25 10.11 3.57
C GLY A 241 -15.62 10.83 4.86
N TRP A 242 -15.87 10.11 5.96
CA TRP A 242 -16.13 10.73 7.27
C TRP A 242 -14.94 11.57 7.74
N SER A 243 -13.71 11.06 7.59
CA SER A 243 -12.52 11.79 8.03
C SER A 243 -12.31 13.09 7.25
N LEU A 244 -12.62 13.12 5.95
CA LEU A 244 -12.62 14.36 5.16
C LEU A 244 -13.78 15.31 5.54
N GLN A 245 -14.93 14.76 5.93
CA GLN A 245 -16.10 15.54 6.33
C GLN A 245 -16.00 16.19 7.71
N VAL A 246 -14.98 15.85 8.50
CA VAL A 246 -14.61 16.67 9.67
C VAL A 246 -14.21 18.08 9.23
N ARG A 247 -13.72 18.26 7.99
CA ARG A 247 -13.38 19.55 7.38
C ARG A 247 -12.52 20.45 8.28
N PRO A 248 -11.30 20.01 8.64
CA PRO A 248 -10.42 20.83 9.47
C PRO A 248 -10.11 22.16 8.77
N TYR A 249 -10.16 23.27 9.52
CA TYR A 249 -10.05 24.65 9.02
C TYR A 249 -11.17 25.11 8.08
N ALA A 250 -12.24 24.31 7.96
CA ALA A 250 -13.43 24.58 7.15
C ALA A 250 -14.70 24.24 7.96
N GLY A 251 -14.82 24.86 9.14
CA GLY A 251 -15.93 24.70 10.08
C GLY A 251 -15.73 23.65 11.17
N ASN A 252 -14.71 22.78 11.08
CA ASN A 252 -14.35 21.80 12.12
C ASN A 252 -15.55 20.99 12.61
N HIS A 253 -16.18 20.20 11.74
CA HIS A 253 -17.41 19.45 12.02
C HIS A 253 -17.14 18.25 12.95
N PHE A 254 -16.88 18.52 14.23
CA PHE A 254 -16.60 17.51 15.26
C PHE A 254 -17.73 16.48 15.43
N GLY A 255 -18.97 16.83 15.08
CA GLY A 255 -20.10 15.89 15.09
C GLY A 255 -19.88 14.64 14.23
N VAL A 256 -19.08 14.72 13.16
CA VAL A 256 -18.73 13.56 12.31
C VAL A 256 -17.84 12.55 13.05
N LEU A 257 -17.11 12.97 14.08
CA LEU A 257 -16.32 12.06 14.92
C LEU A 257 -17.20 11.10 15.72
N LEU A 258 -18.44 11.49 16.06
CA LEU A 258 -19.39 10.59 16.71
C LEU A 258 -19.69 9.35 15.85
N ILE A 259 -19.69 9.52 14.53
CA ILE A 259 -19.87 8.41 13.59
C ILE A 259 -18.68 7.44 13.65
N HIS A 260 -17.45 7.96 13.75
CA HIS A 260 -16.26 7.12 13.95
C HIS A 260 -16.34 6.35 15.27
N VAL A 261 -16.69 7.03 16.37
CA VAL A 261 -16.84 6.38 17.68
C VAL A 261 -17.92 5.30 17.64
N ALA A 262 -19.09 5.59 17.07
CA ALA A 262 -20.18 4.62 16.92
C ALA A 262 -19.73 3.40 16.10
N ALA A 263 -19.06 3.61 14.96
CA ALA A 263 -18.55 2.54 14.13
C ALA A 263 -17.50 1.67 14.86
N VAL A 264 -16.57 2.30 15.59
CA VAL A 264 -15.57 1.60 16.41
C VAL A 264 -16.24 0.73 17.47
N LEU A 265 -17.21 1.27 18.21
CA LEU A 265 -17.94 0.53 19.24
C LEU A 265 -18.69 -0.66 18.65
N VAL A 266 -19.45 -0.45 17.57
CA VAL A 266 -20.22 -1.52 16.91
C VAL A 266 -19.31 -2.60 16.35
N LEU A 267 -18.27 -2.24 15.59
CA LEU A 267 -17.36 -3.21 14.98
C LEU A 267 -16.55 -3.98 16.04
N THR A 268 -16.13 -3.31 17.11
CA THR A 268 -15.45 -3.97 18.24
C THR A 268 -16.38 -4.96 18.93
N ALA A 269 -17.64 -4.58 19.20
CA ALA A 269 -18.63 -5.46 19.80
C ALA A 269 -18.94 -6.68 18.90
N VAL A 270 -19.03 -6.47 17.58
CA VAL A 270 -19.15 -7.56 16.61
C VAL A 270 -17.94 -8.49 16.69
N ALA A 271 -16.71 -7.95 16.70
CA ALA A 271 -15.49 -8.76 16.79
C ALA A 271 -15.46 -9.65 18.05
N PHE A 272 -15.82 -9.10 19.22
CA PHE A 272 -15.89 -9.89 20.46
C PHE A 272 -17.01 -10.94 20.43
N THR A 273 -18.17 -10.61 19.87
CA THR A 273 -19.28 -11.56 19.70
C THR A 273 -18.88 -12.73 18.79
N LEU A 274 -18.19 -12.44 17.67
CA LEU A 274 -17.68 -13.48 16.77
C LEU A 274 -16.63 -14.35 17.46
N LEU A 275 -15.70 -13.74 18.22
CA LEU A 275 -14.67 -14.45 18.97
C LEU A 275 -15.26 -15.37 20.05
N ARG A 276 -16.37 -14.97 20.69
CA ARG A 276 -17.08 -15.78 21.70
C ARG A 276 -17.67 -17.07 21.13
N ASN A 277 -18.07 -17.06 19.86
CA ASN A 277 -18.76 -18.18 19.22
C ASN A 277 -17.85 -19.08 18.39
N ARG A 278 -16.56 -18.71 18.25
CA ARG A 278 -15.57 -19.40 17.42
C ARG A 278 -14.59 -20.22 18.27
N ASP A 279 -14.27 -21.42 17.83
CA ASP A 279 -13.18 -22.22 18.40
C ASP A 279 -11.80 -21.67 17.99
N ILE A 280 -10.78 -21.89 18.84
CA ILE A 280 -9.40 -21.47 18.57
C ILE A 280 -8.91 -22.12 17.27
N GLY A 281 -8.20 -21.37 16.44
CA GLY A 281 -7.68 -21.87 15.16
C GLY A 281 -8.71 -21.87 14.03
N ALA A 282 -10.01 -22.06 14.31
CA ALA A 282 -11.07 -22.07 13.30
C ALA A 282 -11.49 -20.66 12.85
N GLY A 283 -11.77 -20.45 11.56
CA GLY A 283 -12.49 -19.27 11.07
C GLY A 283 -13.99 -19.54 10.96
N LEU A 284 -14.83 -18.50 11.05
CA LEU A 284 -16.28 -18.66 10.78
C LEU A 284 -16.60 -18.94 9.31
N ILE A 285 -15.71 -18.55 8.40
CA ILE A 285 -15.73 -18.97 7.00
C ILE A 285 -15.12 -20.36 6.94
N ALA A 286 -15.96 -21.37 6.73
CA ALA A 286 -15.54 -22.77 6.63
C ALA A 286 -14.48 -22.95 5.54
N GLU A 287 -13.37 -23.60 5.90
CA GLU A 287 -12.39 -24.05 4.92
C GLU A 287 -13.02 -25.14 4.07
N ARG A 288 -13.11 -24.91 2.76
CA ARG A 288 -13.55 -25.95 1.84
C ARG A 288 -12.40 -26.96 1.71
N PRO A 289 -12.63 -28.27 1.87
CA PRO A 289 -11.58 -29.31 1.81
C PRO A 289 -10.85 -29.40 0.45
N GLY A 290 -11.18 -28.54 -0.52
CA GLY A 290 -10.63 -28.58 -1.87
C GLY A 290 -11.21 -29.73 -2.67
N ALA A 291 -10.76 -29.86 -3.92
CA ALA A 291 -11.10 -31.03 -4.73
C ALA A 291 -10.35 -32.26 -4.20
N ALA A 292 -11.02 -33.41 -4.13
CA ALA A 292 -10.41 -34.68 -3.69
C ALA A 292 -9.24 -35.11 -4.59
N VAL A 293 -9.23 -34.67 -5.84
CA VAL A 293 -8.15 -34.90 -6.80
C VAL A 293 -7.59 -33.55 -7.22
N ALA A 294 -6.28 -33.38 -7.09
CA ALA A 294 -5.59 -32.19 -7.56
C ALA A 294 -5.67 -32.11 -9.09
N ALA A 295 -5.96 -30.93 -9.64
CA ALA A 295 -5.92 -30.72 -11.08
C ALA A 295 -4.52 -31.05 -11.64
N PRO A 296 -4.39 -31.53 -12.90
CA PRO A 296 -3.10 -31.89 -13.50
C PRO A 296 -2.06 -30.76 -13.43
N GLY A 297 -2.52 -29.50 -13.48
CA GLY A 297 -1.70 -28.32 -13.34
C GLY A 297 -1.04 -28.13 -11.97
N LEU A 298 -1.40 -28.89 -10.92
CA LEU A 298 -0.76 -28.88 -9.59
C LEU A 298 0.27 -30.01 -9.40
N SER A 299 0.58 -30.77 -10.46
CA SER A 299 1.54 -31.89 -10.43
C SER A 299 3.01 -31.47 -10.22
N GLY A 300 3.31 -30.16 -10.17
CA GLY A 300 4.68 -29.68 -10.04
C GLY A 300 4.83 -28.29 -9.41
N PRO A 301 6.08 -27.85 -9.17
CA PRO A 301 6.39 -26.63 -8.42
C PRO A 301 5.90 -25.35 -9.11
N PHE A 302 5.78 -25.35 -10.45
CA PHE A 302 5.21 -24.23 -11.23
C PHE A 302 3.71 -24.06 -11.00
N GLY A 303 2.98 -25.17 -10.92
CA GLY A 303 1.56 -25.20 -10.59
C GLY A 303 1.27 -24.63 -9.21
N LEU A 304 2.04 -25.09 -8.23
CA LEU A 304 1.99 -24.58 -6.87
C LEU A 304 2.32 -23.09 -6.83
N ALA A 305 3.43 -22.66 -7.47
CA ALA A 305 3.82 -21.27 -7.52
C ALA A 305 2.74 -20.38 -8.17
N TRP A 306 2.12 -20.83 -9.28
CA TRP A 306 0.97 -20.14 -9.89
C TRP A 306 -0.18 -19.98 -8.91
N ARG A 307 -0.60 -21.06 -8.23
CA ARG A 307 -1.68 -20.98 -7.24
C ARG A 307 -1.37 -20.00 -6.12
N LEU A 308 -0.11 -19.95 -5.68
CA LEU A 308 0.36 -19.10 -4.59
C LEU A 308 0.53 -17.64 -4.98
N GLN A 309 0.87 -17.33 -6.25
CA GLN A 309 1.20 -15.98 -6.71
C GLN A 309 0.12 -15.32 -7.58
N ARG A 310 -0.80 -16.08 -8.20
CA ARG A 310 -1.81 -15.54 -9.13
C ARG A 310 -2.64 -14.39 -8.54
N GLY A 311 -3.03 -14.48 -7.27
CA GLY A 311 -3.83 -13.44 -6.62
C GLY A 311 -3.05 -12.13 -6.48
N THR A 312 -1.77 -12.23 -6.10
CA THR A 312 -0.87 -11.08 -6.04
C THR A 312 -0.63 -10.52 -7.43
N LEU A 313 -0.32 -11.35 -8.43
CA LEU A 313 -0.13 -10.91 -9.82
C LEU A 313 -1.37 -10.15 -10.33
N ILE A 314 -2.57 -10.70 -10.17
CA ILE A 314 -3.81 -10.03 -10.61
C ILE A 314 -3.99 -8.68 -9.92
N ALA A 315 -3.79 -8.61 -8.60
CA ALA A 315 -3.96 -7.37 -7.85
C ALA A 315 -2.98 -6.27 -8.30
N TRP A 316 -1.71 -6.62 -8.49
CA TRP A 316 -0.70 -5.68 -8.98
C TRP A 316 -0.94 -5.27 -10.43
N THR A 317 -1.26 -6.21 -11.33
CA THR A 317 -1.62 -5.90 -12.72
C THR A 317 -2.85 -4.99 -12.82
N ALA A 318 -3.87 -5.23 -11.98
CA ALA A 318 -5.04 -4.36 -11.93
C ALA A 318 -4.71 -2.94 -11.44
N GLY A 319 -3.91 -2.82 -10.37
CA GLY A 319 -3.48 -1.52 -9.84
C GLY A 319 -2.61 -0.73 -10.81
N LEU A 320 -1.60 -1.37 -11.38
CA LEU A 320 -0.73 -0.76 -12.39
C LEU A 320 -1.51 -0.42 -13.67
N GLY A 321 -2.43 -1.30 -14.10
CA GLY A 321 -3.32 -1.05 -15.22
C GLY A 321 -4.25 0.15 -15.01
N LEU A 322 -4.80 0.30 -13.80
CA LEU A 322 -5.63 1.46 -13.45
C LEU A 322 -4.82 2.77 -13.47
N TYR A 323 -3.58 2.75 -13.00
CA TYR A 323 -2.67 3.89 -13.16
C TYR A 323 -2.43 4.21 -14.64
N GLY A 324 -2.19 3.18 -15.48
CA GLY A 324 -2.07 3.34 -16.92
C GLY A 324 -3.29 4.04 -17.54
N LEU A 325 -4.51 3.58 -17.21
CA LEU A 325 -5.76 4.22 -17.66
C LEU A 325 -5.82 5.70 -17.24
N LEU A 326 -5.50 6.00 -15.98
CA LEU A 326 -5.55 7.35 -15.45
C LEU A 326 -4.55 8.26 -16.18
N ILE A 327 -3.29 7.84 -16.31
CA ILE A 327 -2.29 8.63 -17.04
C ILE A 327 -2.69 8.81 -18.50
N GLY A 328 -3.06 7.74 -19.19
CA GLY A 328 -3.49 7.81 -20.59
C GLY A 328 -4.67 8.75 -20.82
N SER A 329 -5.55 8.91 -19.83
CA SER A 329 -6.70 9.83 -19.92
C SER A 329 -6.34 11.32 -19.74
N VAL A 330 -5.19 11.63 -19.17
CA VAL A 330 -4.77 13.01 -18.82
C VAL A 330 -3.63 13.52 -19.69
N VAL A 331 -2.90 12.63 -20.39
CA VAL A 331 -1.71 13.02 -21.16
C VAL A 331 -2.05 14.01 -22.28
N HIS A 332 -3.15 13.81 -22.99
CA HIS A 332 -3.52 14.69 -24.10
C HIS A 332 -4.09 16.02 -23.60
N GLY A 333 -3.60 17.14 -24.14
CA GLY A 333 -4.10 18.49 -23.80
C GLY A 333 -3.49 19.11 -22.54
N ILE A 334 -2.61 18.38 -21.84
CA ILE A 334 -1.97 18.89 -20.61
C ILE A 334 -1.09 20.13 -20.85
N GLY A 335 -0.57 20.29 -22.08
CA GLY A 335 0.16 21.49 -22.50
C GLY A 335 -0.70 22.75 -22.58
N ASP A 336 -1.97 22.58 -22.96
CA ASP A 336 -2.92 23.68 -23.11
C ASP A 336 -3.48 24.11 -21.74
N GLU A 337 -3.68 23.14 -20.83
CA GLU A 337 -4.14 23.41 -19.46
C GLU A 337 -3.09 24.09 -18.57
N LEU A 338 -1.81 23.78 -18.77
CA LEU A 338 -0.72 24.27 -17.93
C LEU A 338 -0.14 25.63 -18.38
N GLY A 339 -0.50 26.08 -19.59
CA GLY A 339 -0.07 27.34 -20.17
C GLY A 339 1.44 27.42 -20.45
N SER A 340 1.89 28.54 -21.03
CA SER A 340 3.29 28.77 -21.43
C SER A 340 4.22 29.22 -20.28
N SER A 341 3.98 28.79 -19.04
CA SER A 341 4.78 29.25 -17.91
C SER A 341 6.23 28.74 -18.01
N GLN A 342 7.18 29.69 -17.88
CA GLN A 342 8.63 29.40 -17.97
C GLN A 342 9.07 28.39 -16.91
N SER A 343 8.42 28.39 -15.74
CA SER A 343 8.67 27.45 -14.63
C SER A 343 8.38 26.00 -15.00
N ILE A 344 7.33 25.74 -15.80
CA ILE A 344 6.99 24.39 -16.25
C ILE A 344 8.01 23.91 -17.29
N ARG A 345 8.44 24.80 -18.20
CA ARG A 345 9.51 24.49 -19.18
C ARG A 345 10.85 24.19 -18.52
N ASP A 346 11.22 24.96 -17.49
CA ASP A 346 12.45 24.75 -16.71
C ASP A 346 12.40 23.44 -15.91
N MET A 347 11.21 23.05 -15.42
CA MET A 347 11.02 21.78 -14.72
C MET A 347 11.16 20.59 -15.69
N ILE A 348 10.56 20.67 -16.88
CA ILE A 348 10.67 19.62 -17.93
C ILE A 348 12.13 19.42 -18.35
N THR A 349 12.85 20.52 -18.61
CA THR A 349 14.26 20.45 -19.04
C THR A 349 15.16 19.91 -17.93
N ARG A 350 14.94 20.29 -16.66
CA ARG A 350 15.68 19.73 -15.52
C ARG A 350 15.42 18.23 -15.32
N MET A 351 14.24 17.73 -15.68
CA MET A 351 13.91 16.30 -15.63
C MET A 351 14.44 15.50 -16.84
N GLY A 352 15.13 16.17 -17.78
CA GLY A 352 15.67 15.57 -19.00
C GLY A 352 14.61 15.25 -20.06
N GLY A 353 13.49 15.98 -20.04
CA GLY A 353 12.37 15.82 -20.98
C GLY A 353 12.60 16.45 -22.35
N SER A 354 11.79 16.04 -23.34
CA SER A 354 11.81 16.55 -24.71
C SER A 354 10.94 17.80 -24.89
N ALA A 355 10.93 18.40 -26.08
CA ALA A 355 10.15 19.61 -26.40
C ALA A 355 8.62 19.44 -26.26
N SER A 356 8.10 18.20 -26.17
CA SER A 356 6.69 17.94 -25.90
C SER A 356 6.45 17.54 -24.43
N LEU A 357 5.52 18.25 -23.79
CA LEU A 357 5.12 18.00 -22.41
C LEU A 357 4.46 16.62 -22.26
N GLU A 358 3.70 16.18 -23.26
CA GLU A 358 3.05 14.86 -23.30
C GLU A 358 4.08 13.70 -23.22
N ASN A 359 5.17 13.77 -24.01
CA ASN A 359 6.18 12.72 -24.04
C ASN A 359 6.99 12.66 -22.73
N SER A 360 7.30 13.84 -22.18
CA SER A 360 7.99 13.95 -20.90
C SER A 360 7.13 13.41 -19.75
N LEU A 361 5.82 13.69 -19.78
CA LEU A 361 4.86 13.14 -18.83
C LEU A 361 4.78 11.61 -18.91
N ILE A 362 4.68 11.03 -20.12
CA ILE A 362 4.68 9.57 -20.31
C ILE A 362 5.95 8.95 -19.75
N THR A 363 7.11 9.49 -20.13
CA THR A 363 8.41 8.99 -19.69
C THR A 363 8.50 8.97 -18.16
N TYR A 364 8.14 10.09 -17.52
CA TYR A 364 8.17 10.21 -16.07
C TYR A 364 7.14 9.29 -15.38
N ALA A 365 5.91 9.25 -15.89
CA ALA A 365 4.84 8.42 -15.36
C ALA A 365 5.20 6.93 -15.40
N PHE A 366 5.78 6.45 -16.51
CA PHE A 366 6.19 5.05 -16.63
C PHE A 366 7.46 4.72 -15.84
N THR A 367 8.36 5.69 -15.63
CA THR A 367 9.48 5.52 -14.69
C THR A 367 8.95 5.33 -13.25
N MET A 368 7.99 6.17 -12.84
CA MET A 368 7.33 6.02 -11.52
C MET A 368 6.55 4.72 -11.41
N LEU A 369 5.87 4.32 -12.47
CA LEU A 369 5.17 3.05 -12.52
C LEU A 369 6.12 1.85 -12.43
N ALA A 370 7.31 1.96 -13.01
CA ALA A 370 8.34 0.93 -12.96
C ALA A 370 8.95 0.77 -11.56
N VAL A 371 9.12 1.86 -10.81
CA VAL A 371 9.47 1.81 -9.38
C VAL A 371 8.44 1.00 -8.60
N ILE A 372 7.14 1.20 -8.88
CA ILE A 372 6.06 0.42 -8.26
C ILE A 372 6.10 -1.05 -8.73
N ALA A 373 6.42 -1.31 -9.99
CA ALA A 373 6.61 -2.66 -10.51
C ALA A 373 7.84 -3.38 -9.90
N ALA A 374 8.89 -2.65 -9.52
CA ALA A 374 10.01 -3.19 -8.75
C ALA A 374 9.58 -3.64 -7.35
N ALA A 375 8.64 -2.94 -6.70
CA ALA A 375 8.04 -3.41 -5.45
C ALA A 375 7.29 -4.75 -5.62
N TYR A 376 6.55 -4.92 -6.72
CA TYR A 376 5.94 -6.22 -7.07
C TYR A 376 7.00 -7.30 -7.27
N SER A 377 8.03 -7.00 -8.06
CA SER A 377 9.14 -7.90 -8.37
C SER A 377 9.84 -8.42 -7.10
N ILE A 378 10.16 -7.50 -6.17
CA ILE A 378 10.72 -7.83 -4.85
C ILE A 378 9.74 -8.70 -4.06
N SER A 379 8.46 -8.33 -4.01
CA SER A 379 7.43 -9.10 -3.30
C SER A 379 7.29 -10.54 -3.81
N ALA A 380 7.32 -10.72 -5.13
CA ALA A 380 7.26 -12.03 -5.79
C ALA A 380 8.52 -12.86 -5.50
N ALA A 381 9.71 -12.24 -5.54
CA ALA A 381 10.98 -12.90 -5.23
C ALA A 381 11.10 -13.28 -3.74
N LEU A 382 10.64 -12.42 -2.82
CA LEU A 382 10.60 -12.69 -1.38
C LEU A 382 9.71 -13.89 -1.01
N ARG A 383 8.87 -14.36 -1.94
CA ARG A 383 8.08 -15.57 -1.73
C ARG A 383 8.97 -16.77 -1.43
N LEU A 384 10.13 -16.87 -2.08
CA LEU A 384 11.14 -17.90 -1.80
C LEU A 384 11.55 -17.92 -0.33
N SER A 385 11.91 -16.75 0.21
CA SER A 385 12.27 -16.60 1.62
C SER A 385 11.12 -16.95 2.56
N SER A 386 9.87 -16.64 2.17
CA SER A 386 8.69 -16.95 2.99
C SER A 386 8.31 -18.43 3.01
N GLU A 387 8.55 -19.15 1.91
CA GLU A 387 8.33 -20.60 1.84
C GLU A 387 9.43 -21.36 2.58
N GLU A 388 10.67 -20.85 2.55
CA GLU A 388 11.77 -21.39 3.36
C GLU A 388 11.56 -21.14 4.86
N SER A 389 11.21 -19.91 5.27
CA SER A 389 11.05 -19.56 6.69
C SER A 389 9.79 -20.15 7.34
N ALA A 390 8.96 -20.84 6.57
CA ALA A 390 7.75 -21.51 7.03
C ALA A 390 7.85 -23.03 6.89
N ASP A 391 9.07 -23.56 6.72
CA ASP A 391 9.42 -24.99 6.60
C ASP A 391 8.74 -25.73 5.44
N ARG A 392 8.04 -24.99 4.55
CA ARG A 392 7.38 -25.56 3.38
C ARG A 392 8.36 -25.91 2.27
N ALA A 393 9.47 -25.18 2.17
CA ALA A 393 10.52 -25.46 1.18
C ALA A 393 11.16 -26.83 1.42
N GLU A 394 11.38 -27.21 2.68
CA GLU A 394 11.99 -28.51 3.04
C GLU A 394 11.11 -29.66 2.56
N THR A 395 9.81 -29.63 2.88
CA THR A 395 8.83 -30.65 2.45
C THR A 395 8.75 -30.80 0.92
N VAL A 396 8.94 -29.72 0.16
CA VAL A 396 8.94 -29.80 -1.32
C VAL A 396 10.26 -30.35 -1.86
N LEU A 397 11.39 -30.00 -1.22
CA LEU A 397 12.74 -30.38 -1.66
C LEU A 397 13.16 -31.79 -1.23
N THR A 398 12.44 -32.42 -0.29
CA THR A 398 12.55 -33.87 -0.03
C THR A 398 11.93 -34.72 -1.14
N GLY A 399 11.01 -34.14 -1.93
CA GLY A 399 10.48 -34.76 -3.14
C GLY A 399 11.47 -34.75 -4.32
N SER A 400 11.04 -35.23 -5.48
CA SER A 400 11.85 -35.26 -6.71
C SER A 400 11.94 -33.89 -7.43
N VAL A 401 12.15 -32.81 -6.66
CA VAL A 401 12.26 -31.44 -7.17
C VAL A 401 13.65 -30.89 -6.89
N SER A 402 14.39 -30.53 -7.95
CA SER A 402 15.69 -29.88 -7.77
C SER A 402 15.54 -28.46 -7.22
N ARG A 403 16.53 -28.03 -6.42
CA ARG A 403 16.61 -26.67 -5.85
C ARG A 403 16.43 -25.57 -6.89
N ILE A 404 17.09 -25.70 -8.04
CA ILE A 404 17.00 -24.72 -9.13
C ILE A 404 15.61 -24.71 -9.76
N ARG A 405 14.99 -25.88 -9.94
CA ARG A 405 13.62 -25.97 -10.47
C ARG A 405 12.60 -25.32 -9.52
N TRP A 406 12.79 -25.44 -8.22
CA TRP A 406 11.97 -24.77 -7.22
C TRP A 406 12.17 -23.25 -7.19
N VAL A 407 13.41 -22.76 -7.30
CA VAL A 407 13.64 -21.31 -7.41
C VAL A 407 13.06 -20.75 -8.70
N ALA A 408 13.29 -21.44 -9.83
CA ALA A 408 12.77 -21.05 -11.13
C ALA A 408 11.23 -20.94 -11.13
N SER A 409 10.53 -21.81 -10.39
CA SER A 409 9.06 -21.77 -10.33
C SER A 409 8.52 -20.48 -9.72
N HIS A 410 9.27 -19.82 -8.84
CA HIS A 410 8.90 -18.52 -8.27
C HIS A 410 9.51 -17.35 -9.05
N LEU A 411 10.74 -17.52 -9.57
CA LEU A 411 11.47 -16.48 -10.29
C LEU A 411 10.75 -16.04 -11.58
N VAL A 412 10.05 -16.96 -12.25
CA VAL A 412 9.22 -16.64 -13.42
C VAL A 412 8.22 -15.53 -13.11
N PHE A 413 7.61 -15.51 -11.92
CA PHE A 413 6.68 -14.45 -11.53
C PHE A 413 7.38 -13.14 -11.21
N ALA A 414 8.54 -13.19 -10.59
CA ALA A 414 9.32 -11.99 -10.28
C ALA A 414 9.89 -11.31 -11.54
N LEU A 415 10.09 -12.06 -12.64
CA LEU A 415 10.55 -11.51 -13.92
C LEU A 415 9.40 -11.18 -14.88
N LEU A 416 8.52 -12.15 -15.16
CA LEU A 416 7.44 -11.98 -16.14
C LEU A 416 6.25 -11.23 -15.57
N GLY A 417 6.00 -11.31 -14.26
CA GLY A 417 4.89 -10.60 -13.63
C GLY A 417 5.00 -9.07 -13.70
N PRO A 418 6.13 -8.41 -13.33
CA PRO A 418 6.24 -6.97 -13.53
C PRO A 418 6.20 -6.59 -15.01
N ALA A 419 6.75 -7.43 -15.90
CA ALA A 419 6.69 -7.21 -17.34
C ALA A 419 5.25 -7.22 -17.87
N ALA A 420 4.48 -8.25 -17.53
CA ALA A 420 3.07 -8.34 -17.90
C ALA A 420 2.27 -7.16 -17.34
N ALA A 421 2.53 -6.76 -16.09
CA ALA A 421 1.80 -5.66 -15.46
C ALA A 421 2.14 -4.28 -16.06
N LEU A 422 3.41 -3.99 -16.32
CA LEU A 422 3.86 -2.74 -16.95
C LEU A 422 3.39 -2.63 -18.40
N LEU A 423 3.50 -3.71 -19.18
CA LEU A 423 3.03 -3.73 -20.56
C LEU A 423 1.50 -3.64 -20.63
N PHE A 424 0.78 -4.29 -19.72
CA PHE A 424 -0.68 -4.14 -19.63
C PHE A 424 -1.07 -2.69 -19.30
N ALA A 425 -0.38 -2.04 -18.36
CA ALA A 425 -0.57 -0.62 -18.09
C ALA A 425 -0.22 0.27 -19.29
N GLY A 426 0.83 -0.09 -20.04
CA GLY A 426 1.22 0.55 -21.29
C GLY A 426 0.15 0.45 -22.36
N VAL A 427 -0.47 -0.71 -22.53
CA VAL A 427 -1.59 -0.91 -23.45
C VAL A 427 -2.76 -0.02 -23.06
N LEU A 428 -3.18 -0.04 -21.79
CA LEU A 428 -4.32 0.75 -21.33
C LEU A 428 -4.07 2.26 -21.45
N ALA A 429 -2.88 2.73 -21.08
CA ALA A 429 -2.48 4.13 -21.22
C ALA A 429 -2.40 4.56 -22.69
N GLY A 430 -1.76 3.75 -23.55
CA GLY A 430 -1.60 4.03 -24.97
C GLY A 430 -2.93 4.05 -25.73
N LEU A 431 -3.85 3.16 -25.40
CA LEU A 431 -5.21 3.16 -25.98
C LEU A 431 -5.98 4.42 -25.58
N MET A 432 -5.92 4.83 -24.30
CA MET A 432 -6.61 6.03 -23.83
C MET A 432 -6.01 7.31 -24.42
N TYR A 433 -4.69 7.42 -24.40
CA TYR A 433 -3.97 8.57 -24.94
C TYR A 433 -4.16 8.68 -26.45
N GLY A 434 -4.01 7.57 -27.18
CA GLY A 434 -4.22 7.53 -28.62
C GLY A 434 -5.65 7.81 -29.05
N ARG A 435 -6.65 7.39 -28.25
CA ARG A 435 -8.06 7.78 -28.48
C ARG A 435 -8.27 9.27 -28.30
N ALA A 436 -7.66 9.89 -27.28
CA ALA A 436 -7.77 11.32 -27.04
C ALA A 436 -7.06 12.14 -28.12
N ALA A 437 -5.87 11.70 -28.54
CA ALA A 437 -5.05 12.37 -29.55
C ALA A 437 -5.45 12.07 -31.01
N GLY A 438 -6.40 11.16 -31.26
CA GLY A 438 -6.79 10.75 -32.60
C GLY A 438 -5.78 9.86 -33.35
N ASP A 439 -4.75 9.35 -32.67
CA ASP A 439 -3.72 8.46 -33.21
C ASP A 439 -3.45 7.29 -32.26
N ILE A 440 -4.23 6.22 -32.39
CA ILE A 440 -4.08 5.03 -31.54
C ILE A 440 -2.77 4.29 -31.84
N GLY A 441 -2.38 4.20 -33.12
CA GLY A 441 -1.23 3.42 -33.55
C GLY A 441 0.09 3.99 -33.02
N GLY A 442 0.34 5.28 -33.27
CA GLY A 442 1.56 5.95 -32.84
C GLY A 442 1.66 6.04 -31.32
N LYS A 443 0.59 6.51 -30.67
CA LYS A 443 0.61 6.72 -29.21
C LYS A 443 0.67 5.43 -28.40
N LEU A 444 0.06 4.35 -28.88
CA LEU A 444 0.23 3.03 -28.28
C LEU A 444 1.69 2.57 -28.38
N GLY A 445 2.33 2.74 -29.53
CA GLY A 445 3.74 2.41 -29.73
C GLY A 445 4.66 3.17 -28.78
N ASP A 446 4.47 4.49 -28.68
CA ASP A 446 5.23 5.39 -27.81
C ASP A 446 5.15 4.96 -26.33
N VAL A 447 3.94 4.71 -25.84
CA VAL A 447 3.70 4.34 -24.45
C VAL A 447 4.20 2.92 -24.16
N MET A 448 4.06 1.99 -25.11
CA MET A 448 4.61 0.64 -24.97
C MET A 448 6.14 0.64 -24.94
N ALA A 449 6.78 1.50 -25.73
CA ALA A 449 8.23 1.71 -25.66
C ALA A 449 8.65 2.27 -24.30
N ALA A 450 7.94 3.29 -23.79
CA ALA A 450 8.17 3.83 -22.46
C ALA A 450 8.05 2.76 -21.36
N ALA A 451 7.08 1.85 -21.46
CA ALA A 451 6.90 0.76 -20.51
C ALA A 451 8.01 -0.30 -20.61
N ALA A 452 8.35 -0.73 -21.84
CA ALA A 452 9.29 -1.82 -22.08
C ALA A 452 10.73 -1.47 -21.69
N VAL A 453 11.15 -0.22 -21.92
CA VAL A 453 12.50 0.27 -21.62
C VAL A 453 12.81 0.25 -20.12
N GLN A 454 11.80 0.25 -19.26
CA GLN A 454 11.98 0.21 -17.81
C GLN A 454 12.23 -1.20 -17.25
N LEU A 455 11.97 -2.26 -18.02
CA LEU A 455 12.03 -3.64 -17.53
C LEU A 455 13.40 -4.07 -17.01
N PRO A 456 14.53 -3.75 -17.67
CA PRO A 456 15.84 -4.11 -17.17
C PRO A 456 16.15 -3.52 -15.79
N ALA A 457 15.74 -2.27 -15.55
CA ALA A 457 15.90 -1.62 -14.24
C ALA A 457 15.09 -2.36 -13.16
N VAL A 458 13.87 -2.76 -13.46
CA VAL A 458 13.02 -3.56 -12.55
C VAL A 458 13.65 -4.92 -12.22
N TRP A 459 14.26 -5.59 -13.20
CA TRP A 459 14.89 -6.90 -13.01
C TRP A 459 16.19 -6.84 -12.20
N VAL A 460 16.86 -5.69 -12.13
CA VAL A 460 17.99 -5.49 -11.20
C VAL A 460 17.52 -5.72 -9.75
N PHE A 461 16.35 -5.20 -9.37
CA PHE A 461 15.78 -5.45 -8.03
C PHE A 461 15.37 -6.91 -7.81
N THR A 462 14.92 -7.62 -8.86
CA THR A 462 14.75 -9.08 -8.80
C THR A 462 16.08 -9.74 -8.48
N GLY A 463 17.13 -9.38 -9.21
CA GLY A 463 18.48 -9.92 -9.05
C GLY A 463 19.04 -9.68 -7.66
N VAL A 464 18.94 -8.45 -7.14
CA VAL A 464 19.36 -8.11 -5.77
C VAL A 464 18.63 -8.98 -4.76
N THR A 465 17.31 -9.14 -4.89
CA THR A 465 16.51 -9.95 -3.96
C THR A 465 16.91 -11.42 -4.00
N VAL A 466 17.15 -11.98 -5.20
CA VAL A 466 17.59 -13.37 -5.39
C VAL A 466 19.02 -13.58 -4.89
N ALA A 467 19.92 -12.62 -5.09
CA ALA A 467 21.28 -12.64 -4.56
C ALA A 467 21.28 -12.64 -3.02
N LEU A 468 20.48 -11.76 -2.39
CA LEU A 468 20.30 -11.73 -0.95
C LEU A 468 19.69 -13.04 -0.42
N PHE A 469 18.68 -13.58 -1.09
CA PHE A 469 18.07 -14.86 -0.74
C PHE A 469 19.07 -16.03 -0.82
N GLY A 470 19.90 -16.04 -1.85
CA GLY A 470 20.87 -17.09 -2.12
C GLY A 470 22.09 -17.05 -1.20
N LEU A 471 22.61 -15.86 -0.90
CA LEU A 471 23.86 -15.68 -0.14
C LEU A 471 23.63 -15.36 1.34
N LEU A 472 22.65 -14.51 1.64
CA LEU A 472 22.41 -13.92 2.97
C LEU A 472 20.92 -14.00 3.34
N PRO A 473 20.31 -15.20 3.43
CA PRO A 473 18.85 -15.36 3.55
C PRO A 473 18.21 -14.65 4.76
N ARG A 474 19.00 -14.18 5.73
CA ARG A 474 18.57 -13.48 6.97
C ARG A 474 18.24 -12.02 6.65
N TRP A 475 18.87 -11.52 5.61
CA TRP A 475 18.82 -10.14 5.15
C TRP A 475 18.05 -10.01 3.84
N THR A 476 17.38 -11.05 3.35
CA THR A 476 16.52 -10.94 2.16
C THR A 476 15.54 -9.77 2.23
N PRO A 477 14.91 -9.44 3.38
CA PRO A 477 14.04 -8.26 3.49
C PRO A 477 14.73 -6.91 3.24
N VAL A 478 16.06 -6.83 3.30
CA VAL A 478 16.84 -5.61 2.99
C VAL A 478 16.63 -5.16 1.55
N ALA A 479 16.17 -6.04 0.65
CA ALA A 479 15.76 -5.65 -0.71
C ALA A 479 14.76 -4.47 -0.73
N TRP A 480 13.88 -4.38 0.27
CA TRP A 480 13.00 -3.21 0.42
C TRP A 480 13.75 -1.93 0.74
N GLY A 481 14.79 -2.00 1.57
CA GLY A 481 15.67 -0.87 1.85
C GLY A 481 16.42 -0.40 0.61
N VAL A 482 16.84 -1.31 -0.26
CA VAL A 482 17.46 -0.97 -1.56
C VAL A 482 16.47 -0.23 -2.46
N LEU A 483 15.22 -0.68 -2.56
CA LEU A 483 14.18 0.05 -3.29
C LEU A 483 13.90 1.42 -2.67
N SER A 484 13.78 1.52 -1.34
CA SER A 484 13.58 2.80 -0.66
C SER A 484 14.75 3.77 -0.90
N ALA A 485 15.99 3.27 -0.91
CA ALA A 485 17.16 4.07 -1.24
C ALA A 485 17.10 4.56 -2.70
N ALA A 486 16.75 3.71 -3.66
CA ALA A 486 16.58 4.10 -5.05
C ALA A 486 15.49 5.18 -5.21
N ILE A 487 14.33 5.03 -4.56
CA ILE A 487 13.27 6.06 -4.54
C ILE A 487 13.79 7.38 -3.98
N ALA A 488 14.56 7.33 -2.89
CA ALA A 488 15.15 8.53 -2.31
C ALA A 488 16.14 9.20 -3.28
N VAL A 489 16.99 8.43 -3.96
CA VAL A 489 17.91 8.93 -4.99
C VAL A 489 17.14 9.55 -6.15
N PHE A 490 16.09 8.89 -6.65
CA PHE A 490 15.24 9.40 -7.73
C PHE A 490 14.60 10.76 -7.38
N LEU A 491 13.99 10.86 -6.19
CA LEU A 491 13.29 12.07 -5.76
C LEU A 491 14.26 13.20 -5.36
N LEU A 492 15.36 12.88 -4.68
CA LEU A 492 16.32 13.90 -4.21
C LEU A 492 17.30 14.33 -5.30
N GLY A 493 17.71 13.40 -6.17
CA GLY A 493 18.65 13.64 -7.25
C GLY A 493 18.14 14.66 -8.27
N SER A 494 16.83 14.65 -8.53
CA SER A 494 16.16 15.61 -9.41
C SER A 494 16.01 17.02 -8.78
N ILE A 495 16.02 17.12 -7.45
CA ILE A 495 15.74 18.37 -6.72
C ILE A 495 17.02 19.08 -6.24
N SER A 496 18.10 18.36 -5.97
CA SER A 496 19.22 18.88 -5.14
C SER A 496 20.56 19.15 -5.85
N GLY A 497 20.66 19.03 -7.18
CA GLY A 497 21.97 19.18 -7.86
C GLY A 497 22.99 18.12 -7.42
N ALA A 498 22.50 16.94 -7.01
CA ALA A 498 23.33 15.85 -6.52
C ALA A 498 24.39 15.42 -7.54
N PRO A 499 25.59 15.02 -7.08
CA PRO A 499 26.68 14.62 -7.97
C PRO A 499 26.28 13.41 -8.82
N GLN A 500 26.77 13.35 -10.06
CA GLN A 500 26.36 12.35 -11.06
C GLN A 500 26.52 10.91 -10.56
N TRP A 501 27.65 10.59 -9.90
CA TRP A 501 27.91 9.26 -9.36
C TRP A 501 26.82 8.78 -8.38
N PHE A 502 26.16 9.69 -7.67
CA PHE A 502 25.09 9.36 -6.73
C PHE A 502 23.79 9.03 -7.46
N ARG A 503 23.47 9.76 -8.55
CA ARG A 503 22.33 9.47 -9.43
C ARG A 503 22.54 8.18 -10.23
N ASP A 504 23.77 7.91 -10.66
CA ASP A 504 24.13 6.70 -11.40
C ASP A 504 23.95 5.40 -10.58
N ILE A 505 23.75 5.48 -9.27
CA ILE A 505 23.41 4.32 -8.43
C ILE A 505 21.99 3.82 -8.73
N ASP A 506 21.08 4.70 -9.14
CA ASP A 506 19.70 4.34 -9.42
C ASP A 506 19.58 3.64 -10.78
N PRO A 507 19.14 2.37 -10.84
CA PRO A 507 18.91 1.67 -12.11
C PRO A 507 17.95 2.39 -13.05
N PHE A 508 17.00 3.17 -12.53
CA PHE A 508 16.01 3.89 -13.33
C PHE A 508 16.58 5.13 -14.05
N GLU A 509 17.69 5.70 -13.57
CA GLU A 509 18.34 6.85 -14.22
C GLU A 509 18.96 6.46 -15.58
N HIS A 510 19.36 5.20 -15.72
CA HIS A 510 20.00 4.65 -16.93
C HIS A 510 19.00 4.29 -18.04
N ALA A 511 17.69 4.26 -17.74
CA ALA A 511 16.68 3.92 -18.72
C ALA A 511 16.55 5.03 -19.79
N PRO A 512 16.63 4.70 -21.10
CA PRO A 512 16.36 5.65 -22.18
C PRO A 512 15.04 6.43 -21.98
N LYS A 513 15.11 7.74 -22.14
CA LYS A 513 13.97 8.67 -21.96
C LYS A 513 13.06 8.66 -23.20
N VAL A 514 12.35 7.56 -23.45
CA VAL A 514 11.39 7.43 -24.56
C VAL A 514 9.95 7.44 -24.06
N PRO A 515 8.99 8.04 -24.81
CA PRO A 515 9.14 8.73 -26.09
C PRO A 515 9.81 10.12 -25.93
N GLY A 516 10.50 10.59 -26.98
CA GLY A 516 11.01 11.97 -27.08
C GLY A 516 12.53 12.16 -26.88
N GLY A 517 13.22 11.22 -26.24
CA GLY A 517 14.69 11.16 -26.20
C GLY A 517 15.26 10.15 -27.20
N ALA A 518 16.58 10.18 -27.39
CA ALA A 518 17.26 9.21 -28.24
C ALA A 518 17.27 7.81 -27.59
N PHE A 519 16.88 6.80 -28.36
CA PHE A 519 16.98 5.42 -27.92
C PHE A 519 18.45 4.96 -27.93
N SER A 520 18.88 4.35 -26.83
CA SER A 520 20.19 3.68 -26.73
C SER A 520 20.02 2.31 -26.10
N ALA A 521 20.51 1.27 -26.78
CA ALA A 521 20.42 -0.11 -26.30
C ALA A 521 21.46 -0.42 -25.21
N THR A 522 22.58 0.30 -25.19
CA THR A 522 23.73 0.01 -24.31
C THR A 522 23.37 0.00 -22.83
N PRO A 523 22.67 1.01 -22.26
CA PRO A 523 22.29 0.99 -20.85
C PRO A 523 21.36 -0.18 -20.51
N LEU A 524 20.44 -0.51 -21.42
CA LEU A 524 19.51 -1.64 -21.23
C LEU A 524 20.25 -2.97 -21.18
N ILE A 525 21.21 -3.19 -22.08
CA ILE A 525 22.04 -4.40 -22.09
C ILE A 525 22.85 -4.51 -20.80
N ILE A 526 23.43 -3.41 -20.31
CA ILE A 526 24.19 -3.39 -19.05
C ILE A 526 23.28 -3.78 -17.87
N LEU A 527 22.10 -3.17 -17.75
CA LEU A 527 21.13 -3.50 -16.69
C LEU A 527 20.70 -4.98 -16.74
N LEU A 528 20.49 -5.53 -17.94
CA LEU A 528 20.17 -6.95 -18.14
C LEU A 528 21.33 -7.85 -17.68
N LEU A 529 22.57 -7.51 -18.02
CA LEU A 529 23.75 -8.25 -17.60
C LEU A 529 23.91 -8.21 -16.07
N VAL A 530 23.71 -7.04 -15.44
CA VAL A 530 23.74 -6.90 -13.98
C VAL A 530 22.65 -7.76 -13.33
N ALA A 531 21.41 -7.69 -13.82
CA ALA A 531 20.32 -8.52 -13.31
C ALA A 531 20.64 -10.03 -13.46
N ALA A 532 21.12 -10.45 -14.62
CA ALA A 532 21.49 -11.84 -14.88
C ALA A 532 22.64 -12.32 -13.96
N ALA A 533 23.66 -11.47 -13.75
CA ALA A 533 24.78 -11.78 -12.86
C ALA A 533 24.30 -11.96 -11.41
N LEU A 534 23.48 -11.03 -10.90
CA LEU A 534 22.94 -11.10 -9.55
C LEU A 534 22.05 -12.34 -9.35
N ILE A 535 21.17 -12.64 -10.31
CA ILE A 535 20.35 -13.86 -10.27
C ILE A 535 21.24 -15.10 -10.25
N THR A 536 22.24 -15.17 -11.12
CA THR A 536 23.17 -16.31 -11.22
C THR A 536 23.92 -16.53 -9.91
N VAL A 537 24.45 -15.45 -9.30
CA VAL A 537 25.13 -15.50 -8.01
C VAL A 537 24.18 -15.99 -6.92
N GLY A 538 22.94 -15.51 -6.88
CA GLY A 538 21.93 -15.98 -5.94
C GLY A 538 21.59 -17.46 -6.11
N LEU A 539 21.46 -17.93 -7.35
CA LEU A 539 21.20 -19.36 -7.65
C LEU A 539 22.37 -20.25 -7.24
N ILE A 540 23.62 -19.83 -7.49
CA ILE A 540 24.82 -20.55 -7.06
C ILE A 540 24.88 -20.59 -5.53
N GLY A 541 24.62 -19.48 -4.86
CA GLY A 541 24.55 -19.39 -3.39
C GLY A 541 23.53 -20.36 -2.81
N PHE A 542 22.29 -20.33 -3.32
CA PHE A 542 21.21 -21.20 -2.86
C PHE A 542 21.50 -22.69 -3.09
N ARG A 543 22.18 -23.04 -4.18
CA ARG A 543 22.57 -24.43 -4.47
C ARG A 543 23.58 -24.97 -3.48
N ARG A 544 24.46 -24.12 -2.94
CA ARG A 544 25.57 -24.53 -2.06
C ARG A 544 25.26 -24.43 -0.57
N ARG A 545 24.33 -23.57 -0.15
CA ARG A 545 23.98 -23.40 1.27
C ARG A 545 22.94 -24.42 1.74
N ASP A 546 22.90 -24.68 3.03
CA ASP A 546 21.81 -25.45 3.63
C ASP A 546 20.50 -24.64 3.70
N LEU A 547 19.39 -25.37 3.79
CA LEU A 547 18.09 -24.79 4.12
C LEU A 547 18.09 -24.38 5.59
N ARG A 548 17.22 -23.43 5.93
CA ARG A 548 17.13 -22.86 7.26
C ARG A 548 16.30 -23.64 8.24
#